data_AF-A0A937M480-F1
#
_entry.id   AF-A0A937M480-F1
#
_cell.length_a   1.000
_cell.length_b   1.000
_cell.length_c   1.000
_cell.angle_alpha   90.00
_cell.angle_beta   90.00
_cell.angle_gamma   90.00
#
_symmetry.space_group_name_H-M   'P 1'
#
loop_
_entity.id
_entity.type
_entity.pdbx_description
1 polymer ?
#
loop_
_entity_poly.entity_id
_entity_poly.type
_entity_poly.pdbx_seq_one_letter_code
_entity_poly.pdbx_strand_id
1 'polypeptide(L)'
;MTANQAFESSQIETNSRGDTSAVNPLPDTNTEPLRQRPPAFEKDPVTGLHRQDYLCHVIDHCLAQGRKRKLRASLALLQLENFYEIRSWVGTPEADLLLSEIARLLKKTLPKRVLLCRCPNYEFAALLLAECSVNAGLITDMLKQALLSAVAQTLPRQLELKCGAGVAALEPNIPAWPIVFARARHNLALSLRPRELPAHLNSISADTALNQLRSIEAHTELQLSFQALVNFSQDSLQHYEVRCLLSPNEESLPNYLLFETAARNARGEQLDRRILEQVISLLVVGSNGELRLLVNLSHNSLVSSDFLLWIKEKLTANPAIATQLIFQISETDALVA
;
A
#
# COMPACT_ATOMS: atom_id res chain seq x y z
N MET A 1 -73.55 -29.28 -16.31
CA MET A 1 -73.06 -30.05 -17.45
C MET A 1 -71.81 -30.79 -16.97
N THR A 2 -71.94 -31.94 -16.29
CA THR A 2 -71.88 -33.32 -16.85
C THR A 2 -70.71 -33.51 -17.81
N ALA A 3 -69.77 -34.46 -17.65
CA ALA A 3 -69.80 -35.83 -17.11
C ALA A 3 -68.36 -36.24 -16.67
N ASN A 4 -68.12 -36.95 -15.55
CA ASN A 4 -68.20 -38.44 -15.34
C ASN A 4 -67.18 -39.21 -16.21
N GLN A 5 -66.36 -40.19 -15.79
CA GLN A 5 -66.32 -41.26 -14.74
C GLN A 5 -64.82 -41.67 -14.57
N ALA A 6 -64.23 -42.07 -13.42
CA ALA A 6 -64.49 -43.12 -12.41
C ALA A 6 -64.01 -44.55 -12.80
N PHE A 7 -63.56 -45.30 -11.75
CA PHE A 7 -63.18 -46.74 -11.62
C PHE A 7 -61.68 -47.11 -11.77
N GLU A 8 -61.00 -47.90 -10.91
CA GLU A 8 -61.25 -48.63 -9.63
C GLU A 8 -59.86 -49.16 -9.15
N SER A 9 -59.43 -48.97 -7.91
CA SER A 9 -59.44 -49.92 -6.76
C SER A 9 -58.57 -51.19 -6.85
N SER A 10 -57.61 -51.33 -5.92
CA SER A 10 -57.47 -52.54 -5.08
C SER A 10 -56.53 -52.30 -3.87
N GLN A 11 -57.07 -52.65 -2.70
CA GLN A 11 -56.47 -52.61 -1.36
C GLN A 11 -55.73 -53.93 -1.07
N ILE A 12 -54.72 -53.92 -0.20
CA ILE A 12 -54.53 -54.93 0.87
C ILE A 12 -53.92 -54.26 2.11
N GLU A 13 -54.69 -54.23 3.21
CA GLU A 13 -54.20 -54.07 4.59
C GLU A 13 -53.89 -55.46 5.19
N THR A 14 -52.98 -55.54 6.17
CA THR A 14 -53.20 -56.24 7.47
C THR A 14 -52.01 -56.06 8.44
N ASN A 15 -52.26 -55.26 9.49
CA ASN A 15 -51.99 -55.43 10.93
C ASN A 15 -50.99 -56.51 11.46
N SER A 16 -50.09 -56.14 12.40
CA SER A 16 -50.16 -56.54 13.84
C SER A 16 -48.89 -56.26 14.70
N ARG A 17 -49.12 -55.58 15.84
CA ARG A 17 -48.60 -55.72 17.23
C ARG A 17 -47.16 -56.19 17.54
N GLY A 18 -46.46 -55.37 18.34
CA GLY A 18 -46.07 -55.75 19.73
C GLY A 18 -44.61 -56.14 20.05
N ASP A 19 -44.07 -55.47 21.09
CA ASP A 19 -43.00 -55.87 22.03
C ASP A 19 -41.49 -55.69 21.75
N THR A 20 -40.96 -54.66 22.42
CA THR A 20 -39.79 -54.62 23.33
C THR A 20 -38.62 -55.58 23.09
N SER A 21 -37.45 -55.01 22.77
CA SER A 21 -36.21 -55.30 23.51
C SER A 21 -35.17 -54.21 23.25
N ALA A 22 -34.78 -53.53 24.34
CA ALA A 22 -33.69 -52.58 24.37
C ALA A 22 -32.34 -53.29 24.17
N VAL A 23 -31.53 -52.80 23.24
CA VAL A 23 -30.07 -52.97 23.25
C VAL A 23 -29.45 -51.68 22.72
N ASN A 24 -28.86 -50.89 23.61
CA ASN A 24 -27.93 -49.81 23.25
C ASN A 24 -26.65 -50.43 22.67
N PRO A 25 -26.06 -49.82 21.63
CA PRO A 25 -24.61 -49.70 21.55
C PRO A 25 -24.18 -48.23 21.71
N LEU A 26 -23.09 -48.06 22.43
CA LEU A 26 -22.39 -46.81 22.73
C LEU A 26 -22.04 -46.00 21.46
N PRO A 27 -21.84 -44.67 21.57
CA PRO A 27 -21.43 -43.84 20.44
C PRO A 27 -19.98 -44.15 20.06
N ASP A 28 -19.75 -44.44 18.78
CA ASP A 28 -18.44 -44.48 18.17
C ASP A 28 -17.80 -43.08 18.27
N THR A 29 -16.94 -42.90 19.28
CA THR A 29 -16.03 -41.78 19.39
C THR A 29 -14.92 -41.94 18.35
N ASN A 30 -15.18 -41.57 17.10
CA ASN A 30 -14.17 -41.37 16.06
C ASN A 30 -14.63 -40.32 15.04
N THR A 31 -15.02 -39.15 15.52
CA THR A 31 -15.00 -37.93 14.70
C THR A 31 -13.64 -37.26 14.87
N GLU A 32 -12.66 -37.68 14.07
CA GLU A 32 -11.51 -36.83 13.78
C GLU A 32 -12.04 -35.49 13.26
N PRO A 33 -11.55 -34.33 13.75
CA PRO A 33 -11.98 -33.05 13.20
C PRO A 33 -11.53 -32.99 11.73
N LEU A 34 -12.52 -32.89 10.84
CA LEU A 34 -12.37 -32.56 9.43
C LEU A 34 -11.27 -31.51 9.28
N ARG A 35 -10.10 -31.94 8.79
CA ARG A 35 -9.04 -31.04 8.33
C ARG A 35 -9.65 -30.16 7.25
N GLN A 36 -10.04 -28.95 7.62
CA GLN A 36 -10.55 -27.95 6.68
C GLN A 36 -9.52 -27.82 5.56
N ARG A 37 -9.91 -28.26 4.35
CA ARG A 37 -9.11 -28.08 3.14
C ARG A 37 -8.85 -26.57 3.04
N PRO A 38 -7.60 -26.10 2.88
CA PRO A 38 -7.35 -24.68 2.73
C PRO A 38 -8.20 -24.15 1.56
N PRO A 39 -8.71 -22.91 1.64
CA PRO A 39 -9.54 -22.35 0.59
C PRO A 39 -8.84 -22.52 -0.76
N ALA A 40 -9.58 -22.95 -1.78
CA ALA A 40 -9.03 -23.11 -3.11
C ALA A 40 -8.70 -21.72 -3.65
N PHE A 41 -7.44 -21.34 -3.58
CA PHE A 41 -6.99 -20.07 -4.14
C PHE A 41 -6.85 -20.21 -5.65
N GLU A 42 -7.64 -19.42 -6.39
CA GLU A 42 -7.59 -19.40 -7.83
C GLU A 42 -6.28 -18.75 -8.34
N LYS A 43 -5.82 -19.24 -9.48
CA LYS A 43 -4.71 -18.64 -10.22
C LYS A 43 -5.23 -17.57 -11.17
N ASP A 44 -4.34 -16.66 -11.54
CA ASP A 44 -4.60 -15.70 -12.59
C ASP A 44 -4.59 -16.41 -13.96
N PRO A 45 -5.64 -16.29 -14.80
CA PRO A 45 -5.75 -17.04 -16.04
C PRO A 45 -4.75 -16.59 -17.12
N VAL A 46 -4.28 -15.34 -17.08
CA VAL A 46 -3.35 -14.78 -18.07
C VAL A 46 -1.91 -15.20 -17.77
N THR A 47 -1.50 -15.09 -16.51
CA THR A 47 -0.11 -15.29 -16.08
C THR A 47 0.15 -16.67 -15.46
N GLY A 48 -0.90 -17.38 -15.04
CA GLY A 48 -0.79 -18.65 -14.31
C GLY A 48 -0.18 -18.52 -12.90
N LEU A 49 0.00 -17.29 -12.40
CA LEU A 49 0.50 -16.99 -11.07
C LEU A 49 -0.62 -17.06 -10.03
N HIS A 50 -0.25 -17.17 -8.75
CA HIS A 50 -1.22 -16.99 -7.67
C HIS A 50 -1.70 -15.53 -7.60
N ARG A 51 -2.93 -15.32 -7.16
CA ARG A 51 -3.51 -13.97 -6.96
C ARG A 51 -3.08 -13.35 -5.63
N GLN A 52 -3.29 -12.04 -5.50
CA GLN A 52 -3.03 -11.28 -4.28
C GLN A 52 -3.64 -11.93 -3.03
N ASP A 53 -4.85 -12.49 -3.11
CA ASP A 53 -5.53 -13.10 -1.95
C ASP A 53 -4.72 -14.24 -1.32
N TYR A 54 -4.08 -15.06 -2.16
CA TYR A 54 -3.18 -16.11 -1.69
C TYR A 54 -1.94 -15.53 -1.01
N LEU A 55 -1.37 -14.48 -1.59
CA LEU A 55 -0.20 -13.81 -1.02
C LEU A 55 -0.52 -13.19 0.34
N CYS A 56 -1.67 -12.52 0.49
CA CYS A 56 -2.11 -11.95 1.76
C CYS A 56 -2.22 -13.02 2.86
N HIS A 57 -2.81 -14.17 2.53
CA HIS A 57 -2.89 -15.30 3.45
C HIS A 57 -1.51 -15.82 3.88
N VAL A 58 -0.57 -15.93 2.94
CA VAL A 58 0.80 -16.37 3.23
C VAL A 58 1.55 -15.34 4.09
N ILE A 59 1.36 -14.05 3.84
CA ILE A 59 1.98 -12.97 4.63
C ILE A 59 1.47 -13.01 6.09
N ASP A 60 0.17 -13.12 6.31
CA ASP A 60 -0.39 -13.24 7.67
C ASP A 60 0.18 -14.44 8.42
N HIS A 61 0.29 -15.58 7.73
CA HIS A 61 0.90 -16.77 8.31
C HIS A 61 2.40 -16.55 8.63
N CYS A 62 3.14 -15.88 7.76
CA CYS A 62 4.54 -15.50 8.01
C CYS A 62 4.67 -14.57 9.22
N LEU A 63 3.81 -13.54 9.34
CA LEU A 63 3.79 -12.62 10.48
C LEU A 63 3.47 -13.36 11.79
N ALA A 64 2.49 -14.26 11.77
CA ALA A 64 2.13 -15.08 12.93
C ALA A 64 3.28 -15.99 13.38
N GLN A 65 4.04 -16.57 12.43
CA GLN A 65 5.24 -17.36 12.74
C GLN A 65 6.41 -16.50 13.24
N GLY A 66 6.57 -15.29 12.69
CA GLY A 66 7.63 -14.35 13.05
C GLY A 66 7.55 -13.80 14.48
N ARG A 67 6.39 -13.90 15.12
CA ARG A 67 6.26 -13.61 16.56
C ARG A 67 6.95 -14.64 17.45
N LYS A 68 7.16 -15.87 16.95
CA LYS A 68 7.74 -16.99 17.70
C LYS A 68 9.20 -17.30 17.34
N ARG A 69 9.68 -16.84 16.17
CA ARG A 69 11.02 -17.12 15.62
C ARG A 69 11.53 -15.89 14.89
N LYS A 70 12.86 -15.74 14.73
CA LYS A 70 13.45 -14.68 13.89
C LYS A 70 12.98 -14.85 12.43
N LEU A 71 12.02 -14.04 12.00
CA LEU A 71 11.56 -13.95 10.62
C LEU A 71 12.49 -13.04 9.82
N ARG A 72 12.91 -13.51 8.64
CA ARG A 72 13.56 -12.69 7.62
C ARG A 72 12.71 -12.80 6.37
N ALA A 73 11.81 -11.85 6.17
CA ALA A 73 10.94 -11.82 5.01
C ALA A 73 10.74 -10.38 4.55
N SER A 74 10.60 -10.18 3.24
CA SER A 74 10.31 -8.88 2.63
C SER A 74 9.27 -9.06 1.53
N LEU A 75 8.33 -8.13 1.43
CA LEU A 75 7.42 -7.99 0.30
C LEU A 75 8.03 -7.00 -0.69
N ALA A 76 8.20 -7.44 -1.93
CA ALA A 76 8.53 -6.57 -3.05
C ALA A 76 7.32 -6.41 -3.97
N LEU A 77 6.95 -5.18 -4.28
CA LEU A 77 5.93 -4.84 -5.27
C LEU A 77 6.62 -4.29 -6.51
N LEU A 78 6.28 -4.82 -7.69
CA LEU A 78 6.76 -4.37 -8.98
C LEU A 78 5.57 -3.84 -9.78
N GLN A 79 5.55 -2.55 -10.08
CA GLN A 79 4.47 -1.91 -10.81
C GLN A 79 4.89 -1.66 -12.25
N LEU A 80 4.10 -2.18 -13.20
CA LEU A 80 4.22 -1.83 -14.61
C LEU A 80 3.51 -0.49 -14.84
N GLU A 81 4.28 0.55 -15.15
CA GLU A 81 3.72 1.86 -15.45
C GLU A 81 3.29 1.96 -16.92
N ASN A 82 2.32 2.82 -17.21
CA ASN A 82 1.77 3.06 -18.54
C ASN A 82 1.22 1.79 -19.25
N PHE A 83 1.03 0.69 -18.52
CA PHE A 83 0.55 -0.55 -19.12
C PHE A 83 -0.90 -0.43 -19.62
N TYR A 84 -1.71 0.46 -19.04
CA TYR A 84 -3.02 0.82 -19.57
C TYR A 84 -2.92 1.45 -20.98
N GLU A 85 -1.96 2.34 -21.21
CA GLU A 85 -1.72 2.96 -22.52
C GLU A 85 -1.20 1.94 -23.53
N ILE A 86 -0.24 1.11 -23.11
CA ILE A 86 0.29 0.01 -23.93
C ILE A 86 -0.87 -0.88 -24.37
N ARG A 87 -1.72 -1.33 -23.43
CA ARG A 87 -2.87 -2.17 -23.73
C ARG A 87 -3.87 -1.51 -24.67
N SER A 88 -4.11 -0.21 -24.50
CA SER A 88 -4.98 0.57 -25.39
C SER A 88 -4.46 0.57 -26.82
N TRP A 89 -3.14 0.65 -26.98
CA TRP A 89 -2.49 0.77 -28.28
C TRP A 89 -2.30 -0.58 -28.99
N VAL A 90 -1.85 -1.62 -28.29
CA VAL A 90 -1.54 -2.93 -28.88
C VAL A 90 -2.75 -3.86 -28.95
N GLY A 91 -3.81 -3.59 -28.20
CA GLY A 91 -4.96 -4.47 -28.05
C GLY A 91 -4.88 -5.39 -26.83
N THR A 92 -6.03 -5.91 -26.40
CA THR A 92 -6.11 -6.79 -25.22
C THR A 92 -5.37 -8.12 -25.41
N PRO A 93 -5.53 -8.87 -26.53
CA PRO A 93 -4.83 -10.13 -26.72
C PRO A 93 -3.30 -10.00 -26.65
N GLU A 94 -2.75 -9.00 -27.32
CA GLU A 94 -1.32 -8.71 -27.37
C GLU A 94 -0.78 -8.26 -26.00
N ALA A 95 -1.55 -7.45 -25.27
CA ALA A 95 -1.19 -7.04 -23.92
C ALA A 95 -1.21 -8.21 -22.93
N ASP A 96 -2.17 -9.13 -23.05
CA ASP A 96 -2.23 -10.33 -22.21
C ASP A 96 -1.05 -11.28 -22.50
N LEU A 97 -0.66 -11.41 -23.77
CA LEU A 97 0.57 -12.13 -24.14
C LEU A 97 1.81 -11.49 -23.52
N LEU A 98 1.94 -10.16 -23.62
CA LEU A 98 3.04 -9.42 -23.00
C LEU A 98 3.08 -9.63 -21.49
N LEU A 99 1.92 -9.56 -20.82
CA LEU A 99 1.82 -9.76 -19.38
C LEU A 99 2.21 -11.19 -18.97
N SER A 100 1.82 -12.19 -19.78
CA SER A 100 2.19 -13.59 -19.58
C SER A 100 3.69 -13.81 -19.78
N GLU A 101 4.30 -13.15 -20.76
CA GLU A 101 5.74 -13.19 -20.99
C GLU A 101 6.52 -12.56 -19.83
N ILE A 102 6.07 -11.41 -19.33
CA ILE A 102 6.65 -10.76 -18.15
C ILE A 102 6.57 -11.69 -16.94
N ALA A 103 5.42 -12.33 -16.71
CA ALA A 103 5.25 -13.28 -15.60
C ALA A 103 6.22 -14.47 -15.70
N ARG A 104 6.40 -15.01 -16.91
CA ARG A 104 7.34 -16.11 -17.19
C ARG A 104 8.79 -15.69 -16.96
N LEU A 105 9.16 -14.48 -17.40
CA LEU A 105 10.47 -13.90 -17.17
C LEU A 105 10.75 -13.75 -15.67
N LEU A 106 9.85 -13.09 -14.93
CA LEU A 106 9.99 -12.90 -13.48
C LEU A 106 10.14 -14.23 -12.76
N LYS A 107 9.33 -15.23 -13.12
CA LYS A 107 9.38 -16.58 -12.53
C LYS A 107 10.69 -17.32 -12.84
N LYS A 108 11.30 -17.09 -14.01
CA LYS A 108 12.59 -17.69 -14.41
C LYS A 108 13.76 -17.02 -13.69
N THR A 109 13.70 -15.71 -13.50
CA THR A 109 14.77 -14.93 -12.86
C THR A 109 14.76 -15.07 -11.34
N LEU A 110 13.58 -15.23 -10.73
CA LEU A 110 13.44 -15.39 -9.29
C LEU A 110 13.90 -16.77 -8.79
N PRO A 111 14.55 -16.85 -7.61
CA PRO A 111 14.84 -18.12 -6.96
C PRO A 111 13.56 -18.92 -6.65
N LYS A 112 13.64 -20.26 -6.66
CA LYS A 112 12.50 -21.17 -6.42
C LYS A 112 11.78 -20.97 -5.08
N ARG A 113 12.43 -20.34 -4.09
CA ARG A 113 11.88 -20.08 -2.76
C ARG A 113 11.10 -18.76 -2.66
N VAL A 114 11.03 -17.99 -3.74
CA VAL A 114 10.27 -16.75 -3.81
C VAL A 114 8.85 -17.05 -4.28
N LEU A 115 7.86 -16.60 -3.52
CA LEU A 115 6.47 -16.67 -3.94
C LEU A 115 6.15 -15.45 -4.80
N LEU A 116 5.98 -15.65 -6.10
CA LEU A 116 5.57 -14.62 -7.06
C LEU A 116 4.05 -14.70 -7.26
N CYS A 117 3.39 -13.54 -7.18
CA CYS A 117 1.94 -13.40 -7.33
C CYS A 117 1.58 -12.24 -8.27
N ARG A 118 0.39 -12.33 -8.86
CA ARG A 118 -0.24 -11.27 -9.65
C ARG A 118 -1.18 -10.47 -8.75
N CYS A 119 -0.95 -9.17 -8.69
CA CYS A 119 -1.83 -8.22 -8.01
C CYS A 119 -2.73 -7.50 -9.04
N PRO A 120 -3.75 -6.73 -8.61
CA PRO A 120 -4.49 -5.85 -9.50
C PRO A 120 -3.61 -4.78 -10.17
N ASN A 121 -4.16 -3.95 -11.05
CA ASN A 121 -3.52 -2.74 -11.58
C ASN A 121 -2.14 -2.94 -12.24
N TYR A 122 -1.89 -4.06 -12.94
CA TYR A 122 -0.58 -4.35 -13.56
C TYR A 122 0.61 -4.38 -12.58
N GLU A 123 0.33 -4.70 -11.31
CA GLU A 123 1.31 -4.95 -10.26
C GLU A 123 1.63 -6.45 -10.11
N PHE A 124 2.90 -6.77 -9.86
CA PHE A 124 3.37 -8.07 -9.41
C PHE A 124 3.90 -7.96 -7.99
N ALA A 125 3.77 -9.03 -7.22
CA ALA A 125 4.29 -9.07 -5.85
C ALA A 125 5.14 -10.30 -5.62
N ALA A 126 6.30 -10.12 -4.98
CA ALA A 126 7.22 -11.19 -4.64
C ALA A 126 7.45 -11.21 -3.12
N LEU A 127 7.11 -12.32 -2.48
CA LEU A 127 7.48 -12.58 -1.09
C LEU A 127 8.85 -13.26 -1.04
N LEU A 128 9.82 -12.51 -0.53
CA LEU A 128 11.21 -12.89 -0.42
C LEU A 128 11.47 -13.40 1.00
N LEU A 129 12.07 -14.58 1.15
CA LEU A 129 12.35 -15.21 2.44
C LEU A 129 13.86 -15.38 2.65
N ALA A 130 14.28 -15.37 3.91
CA ALA A 130 15.66 -15.62 4.35
C ALA A 130 16.68 -14.74 3.58
N GLU A 131 17.64 -15.35 2.90
CA GLU A 131 18.69 -14.63 2.15
C GLU A 131 18.11 -13.73 1.05
N CYS A 132 17.00 -14.11 0.43
CA CYS A 132 16.33 -13.28 -0.57
C CYS A 132 15.74 -12.00 0.05
N SER A 133 15.33 -12.05 1.33
CA SER A 133 14.84 -10.86 2.05
C SER A 133 15.97 -9.88 2.35
N VAL A 134 17.15 -10.40 2.73
CA VAL A 134 18.35 -9.57 2.96
C VAL A 134 18.78 -8.87 1.67
N ASN A 135 18.74 -9.59 0.55
CA ASN A 135 19.12 -9.06 -0.76
C ASN A 135 17.95 -8.49 -1.56
N ALA A 136 16.84 -8.11 -0.90
CA ALA A 136 15.60 -7.78 -1.59
C ALA A 136 15.75 -6.63 -2.59
N GLY A 137 16.45 -5.55 -2.22
CA GLY A 137 16.73 -4.42 -3.11
C GLY A 137 17.51 -4.83 -4.37
N LEU A 138 18.58 -5.61 -4.20
CA LEU A 138 19.40 -6.11 -5.31
C LEU A 138 18.58 -7.02 -6.25
N ILE A 139 17.75 -7.90 -5.68
CA ILE A 139 16.87 -8.77 -6.46
C ILE A 139 15.87 -7.92 -7.25
N THR A 140 15.23 -6.92 -6.63
CA THR A 140 14.26 -6.06 -7.32
C THR A 140 14.90 -5.24 -8.44
N ASP A 141 16.11 -4.71 -8.24
CA ASP A 141 16.82 -3.96 -9.28
C ASP A 141 17.20 -4.85 -10.46
N MET A 142 17.69 -6.07 -10.19
CA MET A 142 17.98 -7.06 -11.22
C MET A 142 16.72 -7.45 -12.01
N LEU A 143 15.58 -7.67 -11.32
CA LEU A 143 14.31 -7.99 -11.98
C LEU A 143 13.83 -6.85 -12.86
N LYS A 144 13.90 -5.61 -12.36
CA LYS A 144 13.54 -4.41 -13.12
C LYS A 144 14.38 -4.29 -14.39
N GLN A 145 15.70 -4.42 -14.28
CA GLN A 145 16.60 -4.37 -15.44
C GLN A 145 16.31 -5.48 -16.46
N ALA A 146 16.13 -6.72 -15.98
CA ALA A 146 15.82 -7.85 -16.84
C ALA A 146 14.48 -7.67 -17.57
N LEU A 147 13.45 -7.18 -16.86
CA LEU A 147 12.13 -6.90 -17.41
C LEU A 147 12.18 -5.83 -18.48
N LEU A 148 12.77 -4.67 -18.17
CA LEU A 148 12.84 -3.56 -19.12
C LEU A 148 13.65 -3.95 -20.37
N SER A 149 14.75 -4.68 -20.20
CA SER A 149 15.56 -5.17 -21.33
C SER A 149 14.83 -6.16 -22.21
N ALA A 150 14.04 -7.07 -21.63
CA ALA A 150 13.28 -8.06 -22.38
C ALA A 150 12.12 -7.43 -23.16
N VAL A 151 11.41 -6.47 -22.55
CA VAL A 151 10.21 -5.86 -23.14
C VAL A 151 10.53 -4.75 -24.13
N ALA A 152 11.67 -4.06 -23.99
CA ALA A 152 12.06 -2.99 -24.91
C ALA A 152 12.15 -3.43 -26.38
N GLN A 153 12.38 -4.73 -26.64
CA GLN A 153 12.48 -5.28 -28.00
C GLN A 153 11.13 -5.65 -28.60
N THR A 154 10.09 -5.85 -27.77
CA THR A 154 8.76 -6.30 -28.21
C THR A 154 7.78 -5.15 -28.38
N LEU A 155 8.02 -4.00 -27.73
CA LEU A 155 7.16 -2.83 -27.84
C LEU A 155 7.46 -1.98 -29.08
N PRO A 156 6.42 -1.36 -29.68
CA PRO A 156 6.58 -0.31 -30.69
C PRO A 156 7.46 0.84 -30.18
N ARG A 157 8.25 1.47 -31.06
CA ARG A 157 9.19 2.56 -30.70
C ARG A 157 8.57 3.76 -29.98
N GLN A 158 7.25 3.95 -30.11
CA GLN A 158 6.50 5.06 -29.53
C GLN A 158 5.99 4.74 -28.11
N LEU A 159 6.08 3.48 -27.69
CA LEU A 159 5.64 3.02 -26.39
C LEU A 159 6.85 2.65 -25.55
N GLU A 160 6.87 3.15 -24.32
CA GLU A 160 7.88 2.80 -23.33
C GLU A 160 7.18 2.18 -22.12
N LEU A 161 7.61 0.97 -21.74
CA LEU A 161 7.22 0.38 -20.46
C LEU A 161 8.20 0.86 -19.40
N LYS A 162 7.69 1.47 -18.34
CA LYS A 162 8.46 1.77 -17.13
C LYS A 162 8.07 0.79 -16.02
N CYS A 163 8.99 0.57 -15.09
CA CYS A 163 8.78 -0.34 -13.96
C CYS A 163 9.29 0.29 -12.66
N GLY A 164 8.39 0.41 -11.68
CA GLY A 164 8.71 0.76 -10.30
C GLY A 164 8.90 -0.47 -9.44
N ALA A 165 9.66 -0.31 -8.35
CA ALA A 165 9.77 -1.35 -7.34
C ALA A 165 9.77 -0.75 -5.92
N GLY A 166 8.92 -1.28 -5.05
CA GLY A 166 8.89 -0.92 -3.63
C GLY A 166 9.07 -2.15 -2.77
N VAL A 167 9.92 -2.07 -1.75
CA VAL A 167 10.22 -3.19 -0.85
C VAL A 167 9.90 -2.81 0.59
N ALA A 168 9.18 -3.67 1.31
CA ALA A 168 8.97 -3.54 2.75
C ALA A 168 9.34 -4.83 3.47
N ALA A 169 10.08 -4.70 4.57
CA ALA A 169 10.37 -5.84 5.46
C ALA A 169 9.12 -6.24 6.24
N LEU A 170 8.95 -7.54 6.47
CA LEU A 170 7.95 -8.08 7.38
C LEU A 170 8.57 -8.11 8.78
N GLU A 171 8.09 -7.23 9.65
CA GLU A 171 8.57 -7.11 11.03
C GLU A 171 7.57 -7.78 12.02
N PRO A 172 8.04 -8.34 13.15
CA PRO A 172 7.17 -9.06 14.09
C PRO A 172 6.06 -8.22 14.74
N ASN A 173 6.25 -6.91 14.82
CA ASN A 173 5.30 -5.94 15.36
C ASN A 173 4.18 -5.58 14.37
N ILE A 174 4.30 -5.95 13.09
CA ILE A 174 3.25 -5.69 12.10
C ILE A 174 2.06 -6.65 12.37
N PRO A 175 0.84 -6.13 12.59
CA PRO A 175 -0.27 -6.97 13.00
C PRO A 175 -0.87 -7.81 11.87
N ALA A 176 -0.86 -7.32 10.62
CA ALA A 176 -1.50 -7.98 9.48
C ALA A 176 -0.89 -7.53 8.12
N TRP A 177 -1.18 -8.30 7.07
CA TRP A 177 -0.72 -8.04 5.70
C TRP A 177 -1.01 -6.64 5.11
N PRO A 178 -2.13 -5.94 5.42
CA PRO A 178 -2.43 -4.65 4.75
C PRO A 178 -1.35 -3.61 5.01
N ILE A 179 -0.76 -3.61 6.20
CA ILE A 179 0.30 -2.68 6.60
C ILE A 179 1.58 -2.95 5.82
N VAL A 180 1.92 -4.22 5.57
CA VAL A 180 3.09 -4.60 4.77
C VAL A 180 2.91 -4.11 3.33
N PHE A 181 1.72 -4.27 2.76
CA PHE A 181 1.39 -3.76 1.43
C PHE A 181 1.45 -2.22 1.39
N ALA A 182 0.88 -1.54 2.39
CA ALA A 182 0.90 -0.08 2.47
C ALA A 182 2.35 0.45 2.50
N ARG A 183 3.22 -0.13 3.36
CA ARG A 183 4.65 0.21 3.42
C ARG A 183 5.37 -0.06 2.09
N ALA A 184 5.11 -1.20 1.45
CA ALA A 184 5.74 -1.53 0.17
C ALA A 184 5.28 -0.57 -0.94
N ARG A 185 4.00 -0.19 -0.96
CA ARG A 185 3.45 0.79 -1.91
C ARG A 185 3.97 2.20 -1.67
N HIS A 186 4.13 2.61 -0.41
CA HIS A 186 4.78 3.87 -0.08
C HIS A 186 6.20 3.90 -0.66
N ASN A 187 6.99 2.85 -0.44
CA ASN A 187 8.35 2.74 -1.00
C ASN A 187 8.35 2.67 -2.54
N LEU A 188 7.34 2.03 -3.14
CA LEU A 188 7.14 2.02 -4.59
C LEU A 188 6.88 3.43 -5.11
N ALA A 189 5.99 4.19 -4.47
CA ALA A 189 5.67 5.56 -4.85
C ALA A 189 6.91 6.46 -4.79
N LEU A 190 7.79 6.27 -3.80
CA LEU A 190 9.10 6.93 -3.76
C LEU A 190 9.99 6.53 -4.95
N SER A 191 9.95 5.27 -5.37
CA SER A 191 10.74 4.76 -6.52
C SER A 191 10.24 5.26 -7.89
N LEU A 192 8.95 5.60 -7.99
CA LEU A 192 8.26 6.01 -9.21
C LEU A 192 8.21 7.53 -9.41
N ARG A 193 8.47 8.31 -8.36
CA ARG A 193 8.64 9.75 -8.52
C ARG A 193 9.75 10.01 -9.55
N PRO A 194 9.55 10.97 -10.47
CA PRO A 194 10.36 11.05 -11.67
C PRO A 194 11.84 11.08 -11.32
N ARG A 195 12.56 10.08 -11.82
CA ARG A 195 14.02 10.14 -12.01
C ARG A 195 14.41 11.16 -13.10
N GLU A 196 13.47 12.02 -13.52
CA GLU A 196 13.70 13.28 -14.23
C GLU A 196 14.18 14.39 -13.28
N LEU A 197 14.65 14.03 -12.09
CA LEU A 197 15.49 14.93 -11.35
C LEU A 197 16.76 15.15 -12.17
N PRO A 198 17.12 16.40 -12.53
CA PRO A 198 18.38 16.67 -13.20
C PRO A 198 19.53 15.99 -12.45
N ALA A 199 20.52 15.47 -13.20
CA ALA A 199 21.52 14.54 -12.67
C ALA A 199 22.23 14.99 -11.38
N HIS A 200 22.33 16.31 -11.15
CA HIS A 200 22.91 16.90 -9.94
C HIS A 200 22.13 16.56 -8.65
N LEU A 201 20.83 16.30 -8.73
CA LEU A 201 20.00 15.92 -7.58
C LEU A 201 20.13 14.43 -7.23
N ASN A 202 20.41 13.58 -8.21
CA ASN A 202 20.72 12.16 -7.97
C ASN A 202 22.11 11.95 -7.33
N SER A 203 22.99 12.96 -7.37
CA SER A 203 24.30 12.95 -6.72
C SER A 203 24.31 13.51 -5.31
N ILE A 204 23.18 13.98 -4.78
CA ILE A 204 23.10 14.46 -3.40
C ILE A 204 23.27 13.26 -2.46
N SER A 205 24.37 13.24 -1.70
CA SER A 205 24.62 12.21 -0.71
C SER A 205 23.61 12.32 0.45
N ALA A 206 23.36 11.21 1.13
CA ALA A 206 22.50 11.20 2.32
C ALA A 206 23.00 12.18 3.41
N ASP A 207 24.33 12.32 3.55
CA ASP A 207 24.95 13.25 4.49
C ASP A 207 24.71 14.72 4.09
N THR A 208 24.84 15.04 2.80
CA THR A 208 24.54 16.39 2.29
C THR A 208 23.07 16.74 2.52
N ALA A 209 22.16 15.81 2.21
CA ALA A 209 20.73 16.02 2.44
C ALA A 209 20.41 16.21 3.92
N LEU A 210 21.01 15.41 4.81
CA LEU A 210 20.79 15.57 6.25
C LEU A 210 21.33 16.90 6.78
N ASN A 211 22.49 17.35 6.30
CA ASN A 211 23.07 18.63 6.71
C ASN A 211 22.21 19.82 6.24
N GLN A 212 21.66 19.75 5.02
CA GLN A 212 20.74 20.75 4.51
C GLN A 212 19.38 20.74 5.24
N LEU A 213 18.86 19.56 5.59
CA LEU A 213 17.69 19.48 6.47
C LEU A 213 17.94 20.20 7.81
N ARG A 214 19.11 19.96 8.42
CA ARG A 214 19.49 20.62 9.68
C ARG A 214 19.63 22.13 9.56
N SER A 215 20.18 22.63 8.44
CA SER A 215 20.25 24.08 8.21
C SER A 215 18.86 24.68 8.05
N ILE A 216 17.96 24.02 7.31
CA ILE A 216 16.57 24.44 7.13
C ILE A 216 15.82 24.47 8.46
N GLU A 217 16.00 23.46 9.31
CA GLU A 217 15.41 23.44 10.66
C GLU A 217 15.97 24.54 11.57
N ALA A 218 17.23 24.97 11.36
CA ALA A 218 17.86 26.04 12.12
C ALA A 218 17.44 27.44 11.64
N HIS A 219 17.15 27.60 10.35
CA HIS A 219 16.64 28.84 9.78
C HIS A 219 15.15 29.07 10.13
N THR A 220 14.73 30.34 10.13
CA THR A 220 13.44 30.75 10.70
C THR A 220 12.25 30.57 9.76
N GLU A 221 12.43 30.66 8.45
CA GLU A 221 11.29 30.71 7.51
C GLU A 221 11.45 29.71 6.36
N LEU A 222 10.67 28.62 6.44
CA LEU A 222 10.38 27.79 5.28
C LEU A 222 9.41 28.55 4.38
N GLN A 223 9.73 28.71 3.11
CA GLN A 223 8.78 29.32 2.18
C GLN A 223 7.60 28.36 1.94
N LEU A 224 6.39 28.86 2.22
CA LEU A 224 5.15 28.13 2.03
C LEU A 224 4.48 28.52 0.71
N SER A 225 3.79 27.57 0.11
CA SER A 225 2.96 27.70 -1.07
C SER A 225 1.60 27.06 -0.79
N PHE A 226 0.56 27.53 -1.49
CA PHE A 226 -0.83 27.17 -1.20
C PHE A 226 -1.50 26.71 -2.47
N GLN A 227 -1.95 25.46 -2.50
CA GLN A 227 -2.72 24.93 -3.63
C GLN A 227 -4.21 24.94 -3.29
N ALA A 228 -5.00 25.65 -4.10
CA ALA A 228 -6.45 25.71 -3.92
C ALA A 228 -7.10 24.33 -4.15
N LEU A 229 -8.01 23.93 -3.25
CA LEU A 229 -8.95 22.85 -3.47
C LEU A 229 -10.32 23.42 -3.79
N VAL A 230 -10.91 22.97 -4.89
CA VAL A 230 -12.22 23.45 -5.35
C VAL A 230 -13.28 22.44 -4.94
N ASN A 231 -14.34 22.92 -4.30
CA ASN A 231 -15.52 22.11 -4.02
C ASN A 231 -16.44 22.08 -5.26
N PHE A 232 -16.88 20.88 -5.65
CA PHE A 232 -17.86 20.72 -6.74
C PHE A 232 -19.29 21.04 -6.31
N SER A 233 -19.54 21.01 -4.99
CA SER A 233 -20.77 21.53 -4.38
C SER A 233 -20.49 22.93 -3.83
N GLN A 234 -21.49 23.81 -3.81
CA GLN A 234 -21.29 25.16 -3.27
C GLN A 234 -20.96 25.09 -1.77
N ASP A 235 -19.76 25.51 -1.43
CA ASP A 235 -19.31 25.83 -0.07
C ASP A 235 -18.61 27.19 -0.15
N SER A 236 -18.92 28.09 0.78
CA SER A 236 -18.33 29.44 0.84
C SER A 236 -16.91 29.41 1.43
N LEU A 237 -16.46 28.26 1.93
CA LEU A 237 -15.13 28.10 2.53
C LEU A 237 -14.02 27.98 1.49
N GLN A 238 -12.91 28.66 1.77
CA GLN A 238 -11.72 28.67 0.91
C GLN A 238 -10.72 27.64 1.40
N HIS A 239 -10.54 26.56 0.64
CA HIS A 239 -9.67 25.45 1.02
C HIS A 239 -8.33 25.52 0.29
N TYR A 240 -7.24 25.45 1.03
CA TYR A 240 -5.88 25.39 0.48
C TYR A 240 -5.05 24.30 1.15
N GLU A 241 -4.37 23.48 0.35
CA GLU A 241 -3.31 22.61 0.83
C GLU A 241 -2.02 23.41 0.98
N VAL A 242 -1.44 23.35 2.17
CA VAL A 242 -0.14 23.95 2.49
C VAL A 242 0.97 23.04 2.00
N ARG A 243 1.89 23.62 1.21
CA ARG A 243 3.06 22.94 0.66
C ARG A 243 4.30 23.77 0.91
N CYS A 244 5.43 23.13 1.15
CA CYS A 244 6.70 23.84 1.17
C CYS A 244 7.16 24.12 -0.27
N LEU A 245 7.71 25.29 -0.53
CA LEU A 245 8.48 25.59 -1.73
C LEU A 245 9.90 25.88 -1.27
N LEU A 246 10.85 25.04 -1.62
CA LEU A 246 12.25 25.35 -1.38
C LEU A 246 12.74 26.27 -2.49
N SER A 247 13.47 27.32 -2.10
CA SER A 247 13.95 28.36 -3.00
C SER A 247 14.76 27.71 -4.14
N PRO A 248 14.50 28.02 -5.42
CA PRO A 248 15.05 27.30 -6.57
C PRO A 248 16.55 27.53 -6.81
N ASN A 249 17.32 27.93 -5.80
CA ASN A 249 18.77 27.87 -5.86
C ASN A 249 19.20 26.42 -6.07
N GLU A 250 20.21 26.22 -6.94
CA GLU A 250 20.74 24.90 -7.33
C GLU A 250 21.24 24.05 -6.15
N GLU A 251 21.41 24.65 -4.97
CA GLU A 251 21.83 23.99 -3.74
C GLU A 251 20.67 23.55 -2.83
N SER A 252 19.41 23.89 -3.12
CA SER A 252 18.28 23.52 -2.26
C SER A 252 17.85 22.05 -2.45
N LEU A 253 17.43 21.40 -1.36
CA LEU A 253 16.84 20.07 -1.48
C LEU A 253 15.50 20.15 -2.22
N PRO A 254 15.22 19.23 -3.15
CA PRO A 254 13.86 19.04 -3.64
C PRO A 254 12.94 18.67 -2.48
N ASN A 255 11.70 19.18 -2.50
CA ASN A 255 10.72 18.91 -1.43
C ASN A 255 10.61 17.42 -1.09
N TYR A 256 10.51 16.55 -2.09
CA TYR A 256 10.38 15.11 -1.83
C TYR A 256 11.59 14.56 -1.06
N LEU A 257 12.81 14.97 -1.43
CA LEU A 257 14.05 14.51 -0.82
C LEU A 257 14.19 15.07 0.60
N LEU A 258 13.72 16.30 0.84
CA LEU A 258 13.66 16.89 2.17
C LEU A 258 12.78 16.05 3.11
N PHE A 259 11.52 15.82 2.74
CA PHE A 259 10.57 15.07 3.58
C PHE A 259 10.99 13.60 3.73
N GLU A 260 11.55 12.98 2.70
CA GLU A 260 12.12 11.63 2.77
C GLU A 260 13.32 11.57 3.73
N THR A 261 14.25 12.53 3.63
CA THR A 261 15.41 12.63 4.52
C THR A 261 14.95 12.85 5.95
N ALA A 262 13.94 13.69 6.17
CA ALA A 262 13.37 13.92 7.49
C ALA A 262 12.79 12.62 8.08
N ALA A 263 11.95 11.91 7.32
CA ALA A 263 11.35 10.65 7.76
C ALA A 263 12.40 9.59 8.11
N ARG A 264 13.41 9.39 7.24
CA ARG A 264 14.49 8.41 7.43
C ARG A 264 15.38 8.69 8.62
N ASN A 265 15.50 9.96 9.02
CA ASN A 265 16.36 10.38 10.13
C ASN A 265 15.58 10.71 11.42
N ALA A 266 14.30 10.26 11.52
CA ALA A 266 13.41 10.54 12.65
C ALA A 266 13.26 12.05 12.96
N ARG A 267 13.28 12.85 11.89
CA ARG A 267 13.24 14.32 11.93
C ARG A 267 11.96 14.92 11.35
N GLY A 268 10.99 14.08 10.96
CA GLY A 268 9.70 14.54 10.44
C GLY A 268 8.95 15.43 11.42
N GLU A 269 9.03 15.14 12.71
CA GLU A 269 8.33 15.91 13.75
C GLU A 269 8.81 17.37 13.82
N GLN A 270 10.13 17.59 13.79
CA GLN A 270 10.70 18.93 13.84
C GLN A 270 10.28 19.75 12.62
N LEU A 271 10.25 19.12 11.44
CA LEU A 271 9.82 19.77 10.21
C LEU A 271 8.32 20.12 10.26
N ASP A 272 7.47 19.19 10.69
CA ASP A 272 6.03 19.41 10.82
C ASP A 272 5.72 20.54 11.82
N ARG A 273 6.42 20.59 12.96
CA ARG A 273 6.30 21.68 13.95
C ARG A 273 6.60 23.03 13.31
N ARG A 274 7.69 23.15 12.54
CA ARG A 274 8.07 24.42 11.88
C ARG A 274 7.06 24.88 10.84
N ILE A 275 6.48 23.95 10.08
CA ILE A 275 5.41 24.25 9.12
C ILE A 275 4.18 24.73 9.88
N LEU A 276 3.78 24.02 10.93
CA LEU A 276 2.60 24.36 11.72
C LEU A 276 2.74 25.68 12.47
N GLU A 277 3.91 26.01 13.01
CA GLU A 277 4.14 27.31 13.65
C GLU A 277 3.89 28.48 12.68
N GLN A 278 4.36 28.36 11.44
CA GLN A 278 4.11 29.37 10.41
C GLN A 278 2.65 29.40 9.98
N VAL A 279 2.01 28.24 9.77
CA VAL A 279 0.59 28.15 9.42
C VAL A 279 -0.29 28.76 10.52
N ILE A 280 -0.01 28.44 11.78
CA ILE A 280 -0.71 28.99 12.94
C ILE A 280 -0.53 30.51 13.00
N SER A 281 0.71 31.00 12.82
CA SER A 281 0.99 32.44 12.77
C SER A 281 0.19 33.14 11.66
N LEU A 282 0.14 32.55 10.46
CA LEU A 282 -0.63 33.08 9.33
C LEU A 282 -2.14 33.12 9.64
N LEU A 283 -2.68 32.09 10.29
CA LEU A 283 -4.10 32.06 10.67
C LEU A 283 -4.43 33.03 11.80
N VAL A 284 -3.51 33.26 12.74
CA VAL A 284 -3.69 34.23 13.84
C VAL A 284 -3.63 35.68 13.32
N VAL A 285 -2.73 35.97 12.37
CA VAL A 285 -2.62 37.30 11.75
C VAL A 285 -3.75 37.54 10.73
N GLY A 286 -4.19 36.49 10.05
CA GLY A 286 -5.25 36.55 9.04
C GLY A 286 -6.65 36.65 9.64
N SER A 287 -7.40 37.69 9.27
CA SER A 287 -8.79 37.88 9.76
C SER A 287 -9.85 37.03 9.02
N ASN A 288 -9.44 36.07 8.18
CA ASN A 288 -10.37 35.32 7.32
C ASN A 288 -10.90 34.06 8.00
N GLY A 289 -12.09 34.16 8.60
CA GLY A 289 -12.82 33.04 9.22
C GLY A 289 -13.15 31.88 8.26
N GLU A 290 -13.21 32.14 6.96
CA GLU A 290 -13.62 31.20 5.92
C GLU A 290 -12.46 30.35 5.39
N LEU A 291 -11.23 30.68 5.77
CA LEU A 291 -10.04 29.97 5.32
C LEU A 291 -9.95 28.59 5.99
N ARG A 292 -9.64 27.57 5.19
CA ARG A 292 -9.35 26.21 5.63
C ARG A 292 -7.98 25.80 5.08
N LEU A 293 -7.02 25.59 5.97
CA LEU A 293 -5.67 25.18 5.62
C LEU A 293 -5.48 23.71 5.94
N LEU A 294 -5.19 22.94 4.89
CA LEU A 294 -4.87 21.53 5.00
C LEU A 294 -3.36 21.38 5.14
N VAL A 295 -2.91 20.70 6.21
CA VAL A 295 -1.49 20.49 6.49
C VAL A 295 -1.22 19.00 6.61
N ASN A 296 -0.25 18.52 5.83
CA ASN A 296 0.21 17.13 5.90
C ASN A 296 1.01 16.88 7.19
N LEU A 297 0.74 15.75 7.86
CA LEU A 297 1.52 15.27 8.99
C LEU A 297 2.32 14.03 8.60
N SER A 298 3.59 14.01 9.00
CA SER A 298 4.45 12.84 8.87
C SER A 298 4.12 11.76 9.91
N HIS A 299 4.46 10.51 9.61
CA HIS A 299 4.38 9.40 10.57
C HIS A 299 5.11 9.71 11.89
N ASN A 300 6.26 10.41 11.85
CA ASN A 300 7.01 10.77 13.05
C ASN A 300 6.18 11.61 14.03
N SER A 301 5.39 12.55 13.52
CA SER A 301 4.49 13.39 14.33
C SER A 301 3.32 12.60 14.91
N LEU A 302 2.78 11.64 14.15
CA LEU A 302 1.62 10.84 14.58
C LEU A 302 1.92 9.93 15.76
N VAL A 303 3.13 9.34 15.79
CA VAL A 303 3.56 8.44 16.87
C VAL A 303 4.20 9.18 18.05
N SER A 304 4.40 10.50 17.93
CA SER A 304 5.04 11.32 18.97
C SER A 304 4.01 11.85 19.96
N SER A 305 4.07 11.37 21.20
CA SER A 305 3.22 11.88 22.29
C SER A 305 3.53 13.35 22.61
N ASP A 306 4.80 13.76 22.48
CA ASP A 306 5.23 15.14 22.72
C ASP A 306 4.71 16.09 21.65
N PHE A 307 4.61 15.63 20.40
CA PHE A 307 3.97 16.39 19.32
C PHE A 307 2.48 16.60 19.59
N LEU A 308 1.76 15.53 19.95
CA LEU A 308 0.33 15.60 20.23
C LEU A 308 0.01 16.53 21.40
N LEU A 309 0.83 16.50 22.46
CA LEU A 309 0.68 17.42 23.58
C LEU A 309 0.92 18.87 23.15
N TRP A 310 1.99 19.12 22.41
CA TRP A 310 2.35 20.45 21.92
C TRP A 310 1.29 21.06 20.99
N ILE A 311 0.79 20.30 20.02
CA ILE A 311 -0.22 20.84 19.08
C ILE A 311 -1.54 21.11 19.80
N LYS A 312 -1.90 20.28 20.78
CA LYS A 312 -3.07 20.51 21.64
C LYS A 312 -2.94 21.83 22.40
N GLU A 313 -1.78 22.13 23.00
CA GLU A 313 -1.53 23.39 23.69
C GLU A 313 -1.68 24.59 22.75
N LYS A 314 -1.11 24.52 21.54
CA LYS A 314 -1.19 25.59 20.53
C LYS A 314 -2.63 25.86 20.07
N LEU A 315 -3.41 24.81 19.83
CA LEU A 315 -4.82 24.93 19.42
C LEU A 315 -5.72 25.38 20.58
N THR A 316 -5.42 24.97 21.81
CA THR A 316 -6.18 25.42 23.01
C THR A 316 -5.96 26.91 23.27
N ALA A 317 -4.74 27.40 23.06
CA ALA A 317 -4.43 28.83 23.17
C ALA A 317 -5.12 29.68 22.09
N ASN A 318 -5.52 29.07 20.97
CA ASN A 318 -6.16 29.75 19.84
C ASN A 318 -7.38 28.96 19.34
N PRO A 319 -8.54 29.03 20.01
CA PRO A 319 -9.70 28.21 19.63
C PRO A 319 -10.24 28.48 18.22
N ALA A 320 -10.07 29.72 17.73
CA ALA A 320 -10.55 30.13 16.41
C ALA A 320 -9.83 29.42 15.25
N ILE A 321 -8.54 29.10 15.39
CA ILE A 321 -7.77 28.44 14.33
C ILE A 321 -8.06 26.93 14.28
N ALA A 322 -8.59 26.34 15.36
CA ALA A 322 -8.87 24.91 15.41
C ALA A 322 -9.96 24.50 14.40
N THR A 323 -10.86 25.40 14.03
CA THR A 323 -11.87 25.17 12.99
C THR A 323 -11.34 25.43 11.57
N GLN A 324 -10.16 26.04 11.46
CA GLN A 324 -9.52 26.43 10.20
C GLN A 324 -8.43 25.45 9.76
N LEU A 325 -7.85 24.70 10.70
CA LEU A 325 -6.75 23.78 10.44
C LEU A 325 -7.28 22.35 10.23
N ILE A 326 -6.90 21.72 9.12
CA ILE A 326 -7.26 20.34 8.79
C ILE A 326 -5.98 19.53 8.64
N PHE A 327 -5.83 18.46 9.42
CA PHE A 327 -4.67 17.57 9.29
C PHE A 327 -4.92 16.52 8.21
N GLN A 328 -3.95 16.39 7.30
CA GLN A 328 -3.90 15.34 6.30
C GLN A 328 -2.88 14.30 6.73
N ILE A 329 -3.29 13.04 6.68
CA ILE A 329 -2.46 11.91 7.05
C ILE A 329 -2.53 10.92 5.90
N SER A 330 -1.37 10.38 5.51
CA SER A 330 -1.37 9.33 4.50
C SER A 330 -1.99 8.06 5.07
N GLU A 331 -2.76 7.32 4.26
CA GLU A 331 -3.35 6.04 4.68
C GLU A 331 -2.29 5.08 5.25
N THR A 332 -1.09 5.10 4.66
CA THR A 332 0.03 4.27 5.13
C THR A 332 0.47 4.69 6.53
N ASP A 333 0.62 5.98 6.79
CA ASP A 333 1.06 6.47 8.10
C ASP A 333 0.00 6.22 9.16
N ALA A 334 -1.29 6.37 8.83
CA ALA A 334 -2.40 6.06 9.72
C ALA A 334 -2.50 4.56 10.08
N LEU A 335 -2.15 3.68 9.14
CA LEU A 335 -2.15 2.23 9.38
C LEU A 335 -0.93 1.75 10.20
N VAL A 336 0.16 2.52 10.18
CA VAL A 336 1.43 2.15 10.82
C VAL A 336 1.62 2.83 12.18
N ALA A 337 0.99 3.99 12.42
CA ALA A 337 1.05 4.73 13.68
C ALA A 337 0.40 3.97 14.84
#